data_AF-A0A5C4R624-F1
#
_entry.id   AF-A0A5C4R624-F1
#
_cell.length_a   1.000
_cell.length_b   1.000
_cell.length_c   1.000
_cell.angle_alpha   90.00
_cell.angle_beta   90.00
_cell.angle_gamma   90.00
#
_symmetry.space_group_name_H-M   'P 1'
#
loop_
_entity.id
_entity.type
_entity.pdbx_description
1 polymer ?
#
loop_
_entity_poly.entity_id
_entity_poly.type
_entity_poly.pdbx_seq_one_letter_code
_entity_poly.pdbx_strand_id
1 'polypeptide(L)'
;MKKTPEDFPGQAFLELLRPPKLTRTRFALFAAYSADPIVLGGALLNLHARGRDNAGGNKADFAGAIETLRHRVRFIVQRGRIHRGSKLPRIAAVLDQFVVEIPYRERSNSWHPKAALICYEDEKSYRFWRLWIGSRNLTTSRDLDLGLMLDGESRRRRGSQAISGIDALGTALAREAGLADLNPDDLAAELETVRWMAPEGIHVDSIDLWTRDGEPVPPLDRPKCRKIVVLN
;
A
#
# COMPACT_ATOMS: atom_id res chain seq x y z
N MET A 1 23.67 -17.87 -27.72
CA MET A 1 22.49 -18.12 -26.86
C MET A 1 22.20 -16.84 -26.08
N LYS A 2 21.09 -16.15 -26.35
CA LYS A 2 20.64 -15.04 -25.52
C LYS A 2 20.10 -15.65 -24.22
N LYS A 3 20.65 -15.25 -23.06
CA LYS A 3 20.06 -15.61 -21.76
C LYS A 3 18.62 -15.11 -21.78
N THR A 4 17.67 -16.03 -21.65
CA THR A 4 16.29 -15.70 -21.28
C THR A 4 16.37 -14.90 -19.99
N PRO A 5 15.73 -13.72 -19.87
CA PRO A 5 15.64 -13.04 -18.59
C PRO A 5 15.07 -14.03 -17.57
N GLU A 6 15.69 -14.17 -16.41
CA GLU A 6 15.06 -14.88 -15.30
C GLU A 6 13.74 -14.18 -15.00
N ASP A 7 12.63 -14.93 -15.02
CA ASP A 7 11.33 -14.41 -14.61
C ASP A 7 11.47 -13.85 -13.20
N PHE A 8 11.11 -12.57 -13.02
CA PHE A 8 10.98 -12.01 -11.68
C PHE A 8 9.97 -12.88 -10.92
N PRO A 9 10.30 -13.42 -9.72
CA PRO A 9 9.35 -14.20 -8.94
C PRO A 9 8.16 -13.31 -8.59
N GLY A 10 7.10 -13.40 -9.38
CA GLY A 10 5.89 -12.61 -9.23
C GLY A 10 5.08 -13.15 -8.06
N GLN A 11 5.25 -12.57 -6.88
CA GLN A 11 4.34 -12.85 -5.77
C GLN A 11 3.02 -12.12 -6.01
N ALA A 12 1.90 -12.82 -5.80
CA ALA A 12 0.58 -12.20 -5.98
C ALA A 12 0.45 -11.01 -5.02
N PHE A 13 -0.01 -9.86 -5.52
CA PHE A 13 -0.10 -8.61 -4.75
C PHE A 13 -0.74 -8.77 -3.37
N LEU A 14 -1.78 -9.61 -3.26
CA LEU A 14 -2.46 -9.85 -1.98
C LEU A 14 -1.60 -10.60 -0.96
N GLU A 15 -0.71 -11.49 -1.39
CA GLU A 15 0.20 -12.20 -0.48
C GLU A 15 1.24 -11.28 0.12
N LEU A 16 1.64 -10.25 -0.63
CA LEU A 16 2.54 -9.20 -0.17
C LEU A 16 1.94 -8.37 0.99
N LEU A 17 0.63 -8.45 1.23
CA LEU A 17 -0.04 -7.76 2.33
C LEU A 17 -0.01 -8.54 3.65
N ARG A 18 0.48 -9.80 3.63
CA ARG A 18 0.46 -10.63 4.84
C ARG A 18 1.43 -10.09 5.89
N PRO A 19 0.98 -9.96 7.15
CA PRO A 19 1.86 -9.69 8.27
C PRO A 19 3.01 -10.70 8.35
N PRO A 20 4.24 -10.24 8.65
CA PRO A 20 5.31 -11.13 9.08
C PRO A 20 4.89 -12.05 10.25
N LYS A 21 5.59 -13.18 10.40
CA LYS A 21 5.31 -14.13 11.49
C LYS A 21 5.28 -13.42 12.85
N LEU A 22 4.31 -13.80 13.69
CA LEU A 22 4.12 -13.26 15.05
C LEU A 22 3.78 -11.76 15.12
N THR A 23 3.41 -11.14 14.00
CA THR A 23 2.95 -9.75 13.97
C THR A 23 1.48 -9.66 13.58
N ARG A 24 0.87 -8.50 13.85
CA ARG A 24 -0.49 -8.15 13.43
C ARG A 24 -0.51 -6.78 12.76
N THR A 25 -1.50 -6.54 11.92
CA THR A 25 -1.70 -5.22 11.30
C THR A 25 -2.09 -4.18 12.38
N ARG A 26 -1.23 -3.17 12.57
CA ARG A 26 -1.52 -1.97 13.36
C ARG A 26 -2.43 -1.04 12.55
N PHE A 27 -2.02 -0.74 11.32
CA PHE A 27 -2.85 -0.05 10.33
C PHE A 27 -2.38 -0.35 8.89
N ALA A 28 -3.24 -0.11 7.91
CA ALA A 28 -2.89 -0.18 6.50
C ALA A 28 -3.63 0.91 5.70
N LEU A 29 -2.88 1.73 4.97
CA LEU A 29 -3.41 2.79 4.11
C LEU A 29 -3.13 2.43 2.66
N PHE A 30 -4.19 2.27 1.88
CA PHE A 30 -4.09 2.01 0.45
C PHE A 30 -4.52 3.22 -0.34
N ALA A 31 -3.86 3.46 -1.46
CA ALA A 31 -4.21 4.48 -2.42
C ALA A 31 -4.22 3.84 -3.81
N ALA A 32 -5.34 3.95 -4.51
CA ALA A 32 -5.52 3.43 -5.86
C ALA A 32 -6.50 4.30 -6.64
N TYR A 33 -6.39 4.35 -7.97
CA TYR A 33 -7.38 5.04 -8.79
C TYR A 33 -8.73 4.34 -8.75
N SER A 34 -8.71 3.01 -8.92
CA SER A 34 -9.92 2.18 -8.94
C SER A 34 -9.81 0.98 -8.02
N ALA A 35 -10.97 0.46 -7.61
CA ALA A 35 -11.07 -0.68 -6.71
C ALA A 35 -12.26 -1.59 -7.03
N ASP A 36 -12.14 -2.87 -6.71
CA ASP A 36 -13.18 -3.88 -6.78
C ASP A 36 -13.45 -4.42 -5.36
N PRO A 37 -14.71 -4.47 -4.88
CA PRO A 37 -15.05 -5.00 -3.56
C PRO A 37 -14.47 -6.41 -3.26
N ILE A 38 -14.32 -7.26 -4.26
CA ILE A 38 -13.73 -8.61 -4.10
C ILE A 38 -12.25 -8.50 -3.69
N VAL A 39 -11.51 -7.58 -4.32
CA VAL A 39 -10.09 -7.35 -4.03
C VAL A 39 -9.92 -6.68 -2.67
N LEU A 40 -10.80 -5.75 -2.31
CA LEU A 40 -10.81 -5.16 -0.96
C LEU A 40 -11.01 -6.23 0.11
N GLY A 41 -11.97 -7.12 -0.08
CA GLY A 41 -12.19 -8.26 0.82
C GLY A 41 -10.99 -9.19 0.92
N GLY A 42 -10.35 -9.50 -0.22
CA GLY A 42 -9.12 -10.29 -0.28
C GLY A 42 -7.94 -9.62 0.44
N ALA A 43 -7.81 -8.29 0.33
CA ALA A 43 -6.79 -7.53 1.03
C ALA A 43 -6.99 -7.60 2.55
N LEU A 44 -8.22 -7.42 3.03
CA LEU A 44 -8.55 -7.53 4.45
C LEU A 44 -8.25 -8.93 5.02
N LEU A 45 -8.56 -9.99 4.27
CA LEU A 45 -8.22 -11.35 4.66
C LEU A 45 -6.70 -11.56 4.78
N ASN A 46 -5.92 -11.05 3.83
CA ASN A 46 -4.46 -11.19 3.87
C ASN A 46 -3.83 -10.34 4.98
N LEU A 47 -4.32 -9.13 5.22
CA LEU A 47 -3.89 -8.30 6.36
C LEU A 47 -4.23 -8.91 7.73
N HIS A 48 -5.29 -9.73 7.78
CA HIS A 48 -5.69 -10.44 8.99
C HIS A 48 -4.96 -11.78 9.16
N ALA A 49 -4.37 -12.33 8.09
CA ALA A 49 -3.71 -13.62 8.11
C ALA A 49 -2.45 -13.56 9.00
N ARG A 50 -2.53 -14.13 10.22
CA ARG A 50 -1.43 -14.18 11.20
C ARG A 50 -0.34 -15.19 10.81
N GLY A 51 0.28 -15.04 9.64
CA GLY A 51 1.27 -15.98 9.11
C GLY A 51 0.70 -17.37 8.79
N ARG A 52 -0.60 -17.47 8.51
CA ARG A 52 -1.21 -18.69 7.97
C ARG A 52 -0.88 -18.80 6.48
N ASP A 53 -0.51 -20.01 6.03
CA ASP A 53 -0.16 -20.26 4.63
C ASP A 53 -1.40 -20.27 3.72
N ASN A 54 -2.59 -20.53 4.26
CA ASN A 54 -3.84 -20.59 3.48
C ASN A 54 -4.45 -19.20 3.23
N ALA A 55 -4.54 -18.84 1.94
CA ALA A 55 -5.11 -17.58 1.44
C ALA A 55 -6.65 -17.51 1.52
N GLY A 56 -7.31 -18.65 1.63
CA GLY A 56 -8.77 -18.76 1.63
C GLY A 56 -9.34 -18.62 3.05
N GLY A 57 -9.96 -17.48 3.34
CA GLY A 57 -10.74 -17.29 4.56
C GLY A 57 -12.18 -17.77 4.38
N ASN A 58 -12.74 -18.45 5.37
CA ASN A 58 -14.18 -18.72 5.42
C ASN A 58 -14.95 -17.46 5.89
N LYS A 59 -16.29 -17.54 5.97
CA LYS A 59 -17.12 -16.41 6.41
C LYS A 59 -16.77 -15.90 7.82
N ALA A 60 -16.37 -16.78 8.72
CA ALA A 60 -15.99 -16.42 10.08
C ALA A 60 -14.62 -15.72 10.12
N ASP A 61 -13.64 -16.21 9.35
CA ASP A 61 -12.33 -15.55 9.21
C ASP A 61 -12.52 -14.12 8.67
N PHE A 62 -13.40 -13.97 7.69
CA PHE A 62 -13.67 -12.68 7.09
C PHE A 62 -14.43 -11.74 8.03
N ALA A 63 -15.42 -12.22 8.79
CA ALA A 63 -16.06 -11.42 9.83
C ALA A 63 -15.03 -10.97 10.89
N GLY A 64 -14.11 -11.87 11.29
CA GLY A 64 -13.01 -11.53 12.20
C GLY A 64 -12.06 -10.47 11.62
N ALA A 65 -11.77 -10.53 10.33
CA ALA A 65 -10.99 -9.52 9.62
C ALA A 65 -11.70 -8.15 9.64
N ILE A 66 -13.00 -8.10 9.35
CA ILE A 66 -13.79 -6.86 9.38
C ILE A 66 -13.75 -6.22 10.78
N GLU A 67 -14.08 -6.99 11.82
CA GLU A 67 -14.11 -6.48 13.20
C GLU A 67 -12.74 -5.97 13.67
N THR A 68 -11.67 -6.68 13.31
CA THR A 68 -10.31 -6.31 13.71
C THR A 68 -9.80 -5.08 12.96
N LEU A 69 -10.15 -4.94 11.67
CA LEU A 69 -9.50 -3.99 10.77
C LEU A 69 -10.32 -2.72 10.49
N ARG A 70 -11.61 -2.67 10.83
CA ARG A 70 -12.52 -1.53 10.52
C ARG A 70 -12.03 -0.14 10.97
N HIS A 71 -11.18 -0.08 11.99
CA HIS A 71 -10.59 1.17 12.49
C HIS A 71 -9.10 1.31 12.19
N ARG A 72 -8.56 0.38 11.38
CA ARG A 72 -7.11 0.25 11.11
C ARG A 72 -6.80 0.34 9.63
N VAL A 73 -7.75 0.02 8.76
CA VAL A 73 -7.52 -0.08 7.32
C VAL A 73 -8.39 0.91 6.56
N ARG A 74 -7.78 1.62 5.61
CA ARG A 74 -8.49 2.51 4.68
C ARG A 74 -8.03 2.30 3.25
N PHE A 75 -8.99 2.28 2.32
CA PHE A 75 -8.79 2.27 0.88
C PHE A 75 -9.21 3.62 0.32
N ILE A 76 -8.23 4.41 -0.06
CA ILE A 76 -8.40 5.75 -0.61
C ILE A 76 -8.48 5.63 -2.13
N VAL A 77 -9.67 5.88 -2.67
CA VAL A 77 -10.00 5.63 -4.08
C VAL A 77 -10.66 6.83 -4.71
N GLN A 78 -10.59 6.96 -6.02
CA GLN A 78 -11.31 8.04 -6.69
C GLN A 78 -12.83 7.81 -6.63
N ARG A 79 -13.58 8.87 -6.31
CA ARG A 79 -15.04 8.86 -6.38
C ARG A 79 -15.52 8.36 -7.74
N GLY A 80 -16.45 7.40 -7.72
CA GLY A 80 -17.00 6.79 -8.93
C GLY A 80 -16.12 5.74 -9.61
N ARG A 81 -14.96 5.39 -9.03
CA ARG A 81 -14.04 4.35 -9.57
C ARG A 81 -14.05 3.04 -8.78
N ILE A 82 -15.06 2.84 -7.94
CA ILE A 82 -15.35 1.55 -7.33
C ILE A 82 -16.19 0.73 -8.31
N HIS A 83 -15.69 -0.44 -8.69
CA HIS A 83 -16.36 -1.33 -9.63
C HIS A 83 -17.72 -1.76 -9.09
N ARG A 84 -18.76 -1.44 -9.85
CA ARG A 84 -20.14 -1.89 -9.61
C ARG A 84 -20.40 -3.04 -10.57
N GLY A 85 -20.15 -4.27 -10.12
CA GLY A 85 -20.52 -5.46 -10.88
C GLY A 85 -22.03 -5.51 -11.15
N SER A 86 -22.47 -6.39 -12.05
CA SER A 86 -23.90 -6.56 -12.40
C SER A 86 -24.80 -6.92 -11.21
N LYS A 87 -24.21 -7.51 -10.15
CA LYS A 87 -24.80 -7.66 -8.82
C LYS A 87 -23.78 -7.23 -7.78
N LEU A 88 -24.09 -6.20 -7.00
CA LEU A 88 -23.28 -5.81 -5.85
C LEU A 88 -23.32 -6.95 -4.81
N PRO A 89 -22.17 -7.51 -4.43
CA PRO A 89 -22.12 -8.49 -3.35
C PRO A 89 -22.72 -7.89 -2.07
N ARG A 90 -23.46 -8.68 -1.27
CA ARG A 90 -23.98 -8.21 0.04
C ARG A 90 -22.90 -7.63 0.94
N ILE A 91 -21.66 -8.05 0.74
CA ILE A 91 -20.51 -7.56 1.49
C ILE A 91 -20.12 -6.11 1.15
N ALA A 92 -20.51 -5.59 -0.03
CA ALA A 92 -20.14 -4.24 -0.44
C ALA A 92 -20.58 -3.18 0.60
N ALA A 93 -21.75 -3.35 1.22
CA ALA A 93 -22.24 -2.46 2.27
C ALA A 93 -21.34 -2.45 3.51
N VAL A 94 -20.74 -3.59 3.86
CA VAL A 94 -19.80 -3.68 4.99
C VAL A 94 -18.45 -3.09 4.62
N LEU A 95 -18.02 -3.25 3.37
CA LEU A 95 -16.73 -2.72 2.88
C LEU A 95 -16.72 -1.20 2.76
N ASP A 96 -17.89 -0.56 2.65
CA ASP A 96 -18.03 0.89 2.59
C ASP A 96 -17.32 1.60 3.75
N GLN A 97 -17.34 1.02 4.96
CA GLN A 97 -16.66 1.58 6.14
C GLN A 97 -15.13 1.63 6.03
N PHE A 98 -14.54 0.92 5.06
CA PHE A 98 -13.09 0.92 4.80
C PHE A 98 -12.71 1.90 3.69
N VAL A 99 -13.67 2.46 2.96
CA VAL A 99 -13.41 3.22 1.74
C VAL A 99 -13.46 4.71 2.03
N VAL A 100 -12.49 5.44 1.50
CA VAL A 100 -12.52 6.90 1.40
C VAL A 100 -12.53 7.27 -0.07
N GLU A 101 -13.57 8.00 -0.50
CA GLU A 101 -13.68 8.47 -1.87
C GLU A 101 -13.16 9.91 -2.03
N ILE A 102 -12.10 10.05 -2.82
CA ILE A 102 -11.48 11.34 -3.13
C ILE A 102 -12.23 12.01 -4.29
N PRO A 103 -12.73 13.26 -4.13
CA PRO A 103 -13.59 13.94 -5.10
C PRO A 103 -12.78 14.63 -6.22
N TYR A 104 -12.01 13.87 -7.00
CA TYR A 104 -11.32 14.40 -8.18
C TYR A 104 -12.26 14.46 -9.38
N ARG A 105 -12.03 15.44 -10.26
CA ARG A 105 -12.78 15.62 -11.50
C ARG A 105 -11.90 15.24 -12.67
N GLU A 106 -12.16 14.08 -13.27
CA GLU A 106 -11.32 13.49 -14.34
C GLU A 106 -11.03 14.41 -15.53
N ARG A 107 -11.92 15.37 -15.81
CA ARG A 107 -11.70 16.37 -16.86
C ARG A 107 -10.51 17.28 -16.59
N SER A 108 -10.10 17.43 -15.33
CA SER A 108 -9.04 18.33 -14.88
C SER A 108 -7.93 17.61 -14.11
N ASN A 109 -8.26 16.58 -13.35
CA ASN A 109 -7.32 15.85 -12.50
C ASN A 109 -7.85 14.46 -12.14
N SER A 110 -6.94 13.53 -11.84
CA SER A 110 -7.29 12.21 -11.34
C SER A 110 -6.44 11.82 -10.14
N TRP A 111 -7.03 11.08 -9.20
CA TRP A 111 -6.33 10.44 -8.09
C TRP A 111 -5.67 9.16 -8.60
N HIS A 112 -4.39 9.21 -8.94
CA HIS A 112 -3.65 8.08 -9.54
C HIS A 112 -2.54 7.40 -8.71
N PRO A 113 -2.38 7.63 -7.39
CA PRO A 113 -1.41 6.86 -6.64
C PRO A 113 -1.81 5.39 -6.60
N LYS A 114 -0.82 4.51 -6.59
CA LYS A 114 -0.96 3.06 -6.47
C LYS A 114 0.05 2.60 -5.44
N ALA A 115 -0.33 2.78 -4.18
CA ALA A 115 0.55 2.56 -3.06
C ALA A 115 -0.20 1.91 -1.89
N ALA A 116 0.56 1.21 -1.05
CA ALA A 116 0.08 0.70 0.22
C ALA A 116 1.15 0.93 1.29
N LEU A 117 0.84 1.72 2.31
CA LEU A 117 1.67 1.89 3.51
C LEU A 117 1.05 1.08 4.65
N ILE A 118 1.79 0.12 5.16
CA ILE A 118 1.31 -0.83 6.16
C ILE A 118 2.27 -0.82 7.35
N CYS A 119 1.71 -0.70 8.54
CA CYS A 119 2.44 -0.90 9.79
C CYS A 119 1.91 -2.16 10.46
N TYR A 120 2.80 -3.09 10.75
CA TYR A 120 2.59 -4.24 11.61
C TYR A 120 3.21 -3.99 12.98
N GLU A 121 2.71 -4.69 13.99
CA GLU A 121 3.25 -4.68 15.35
C GLU A 121 3.32 -6.10 15.90
N ASP A 122 4.35 -6.41 16.68
CA ASP A 122 4.41 -7.63 17.47
C ASP A 122 3.83 -7.41 18.89
N GLU A 123 3.84 -8.46 19.72
CA GLU A 123 3.35 -8.39 21.11
C GLU A 123 4.17 -7.46 22.02
N LYS A 124 5.42 -7.18 21.64
CA LYS A 124 6.31 -6.25 22.35
C LYS A 124 6.24 -4.83 21.78
N SER A 125 5.27 -4.57 20.90
CA SER A 125 5.07 -3.29 20.21
C SER A 125 6.23 -2.87 19.29
N TYR A 126 7.08 -3.82 18.85
CA TYR A 126 8.02 -3.56 17.77
C TYR A 126 7.27 -3.43 16.46
N ARG A 127 7.61 -2.39 15.70
CA ARG A 127 6.92 -2.03 14.48
C ARG A 127 7.70 -2.47 13.25
N PHE A 128 6.97 -3.07 12.31
CA PHE A 128 7.47 -3.48 11.01
C PHE A 128 6.66 -2.75 9.95
N TRP A 129 7.36 -2.13 9.02
CA TRP A 129 6.78 -1.32 7.97
C TRP A 129 6.85 -2.03 6.65
N ARG A 130 5.83 -1.81 5.83
CA ARG A 130 5.83 -2.22 4.44
C ARG A 130 5.25 -1.11 3.59
N LEU A 131 6.00 -0.70 2.58
CA LEU A 131 5.56 0.24 1.57
C LEU A 131 5.61 -0.46 0.21
N TRP A 132 4.44 -0.62 -0.40
CA TRP A 132 4.30 -1.05 -1.78
C TRP A 132 3.96 0.14 -2.66
N ILE A 133 4.58 0.23 -3.83
CA ILE A 133 4.25 1.19 -4.90
C ILE A 133 4.24 0.41 -6.21
N GLY A 134 3.23 0.59 -7.07
CA GLY A 134 3.15 -0.18 -8.31
C GLY A 134 2.28 0.43 -9.41
N SER A 135 2.06 -0.33 -10.48
CA SER A 135 1.15 0.01 -11.58
C SER A 135 -0.28 -0.49 -11.37
N ARG A 136 -0.49 -1.38 -10.39
CA ARG A 136 -1.75 -2.10 -10.16
C ARG A 136 -2.79 -1.26 -9.43
N ASN A 137 -4.00 -1.19 -9.98
CA ASN A 137 -5.19 -0.78 -9.22
C ASN A 137 -5.76 -1.95 -8.41
N LEU A 138 -6.63 -1.68 -7.43
CA LEU A 138 -7.20 -2.71 -6.56
C LEU A 138 -8.36 -3.45 -7.26
N THR A 139 -8.13 -3.97 -8.46
CA THR A 139 -9.14 -4.60 -9.32
C THR A 139 -8.83 -6.07 -9.56
N THR A 140 -9.82 -6.80 -10.07
CA THR A 140 -9.70 -8.23 -10.41
C THR A 140 -8.89 -8.49 -11.68
N SER A 141 -8.22 -7.47 -12.24
CA SER A 141 -7.41 -7.62 -13.45
C SER A 141 -6.27 -8.63 -13.25
N ARG A 142 -5.93 -9.32 -14.33
CA ARG A 142 -4.80 -10.26 -14.43
C ARG A 142 -3.66 -9.69 -15.28
N ASP A 143 -3.70 -8.39 -15.55
CA ASP A 143 -2.64 -7.72 -16.30
C ASP A 143 -1.30 -7.86 -15.57
N LEU A 144 -0.23 -7.88 -16.36
CA LEU A 144 1.13 -7.82 -15.82
C LEU A 144 1.33 -6.46 -15.18
N ASP A 145 1.81 -6.47 -13.94
CA ASP A 145 2.02 -5.26 -13.16
C ASP A 145 3.45 -5.21 -12.63
N LEU A 146 3.98 -4.00 -12.52
CA LEU A 146 5.26 -3.74 -11.89
C LEU A 146 5.02 -3.16 -10.49
N GLY A 147 5.85 -3.56 -9.54
CA GLY A 147 5.80 -3.01 -8.19
C GLY A 147 7.17 -2.98 -7.52
N LEU A 148 7.38 -1.98 -6.70
CA LEU A 148 8.46 -1.85 -5.74
C LEU A 148 7.90 -2.18 -4.35
N MET A 149 8.59 -3.06 -3.64
CA MET A 149 8.31 -3.36 -2.24
C MET A 149 9.48 -2.92 -1.37
N LEU A 150 9.19 -2.17 -0.32
CA LEU A 150 10.14 -1.72 0.69
C LEU A 150 9.68 -2.22 2.05
N ASP A 151 10.54 -2.95 2.75
CA ASP A 151 10.30 -3.32 4.14
C ASP A 151 11.11 -2.40 5.05
N GLY A 152 10.52 -1.95 6.15
CA GLY A 152 11.12 -0.96 7.05
C GLY A 152 11.06 -1.36 8.52
N GLU A 153 12.04 -0.92 9.29
CA GLU A 153 12.05 -1.01 10.74
C GLU A 153 12.92 0.10 11.34
N SER A 154 12.76 0.42 12.63
CA SER A 154 13.58 1.44 13.29
C SER A 154 15.04 0.99 13.47
N ARG A 155 15.30 -0.33 13.49
CA ARG A 155 16.65 -0.85 13.65
C ARG A 155 17.40 -0.82 12.32
N ARG A 156 18.60 -0.25 12.34
CA ARG A 156 19.48 -0.27 11.16
C ARG A 156 19.97 -1.69 10.87
N ARG A 157 19.68 -2.20 9.67
CA ARG A 157 20.25 -3.44 9.12
C ARG A 157 21.25 -3.14 8.01
N ARG A 158 22.13 -4.10 7.72
CA ARG A 158 23.00 -4.02 6.54
C ARG A 158 22.14 -3.90 5.28
N GLY A 159 22.42 -2.92 4.42
CA GLY A 159 21.63 -2.65 3.21
C GLY A 159 20.37 -1.81 3.43
N SER A 160 20.03 -1.46 4.68
CA SER A 160 18.95 -0.51 4.94
C SER A 160 19.38 0.94 4.65
N GLN A 161 18.45 1.75 4.16
CA GLN A 161 18.66 3.13 3.73
C GLN A 161 17.58 4.04 4.32
N ALA A 162 17.90 5.33 4.47
CA ALA A 162 16.87 6.36 4.63
C ALA A 162 16.38 6.72 3.23
N ILE A 163 15.07 6.90 3.07
CA ILE A 163 14.45 7.26 1.80
C ILE A 163 13.64 8.52 2.04
N SER A 164 13.93 9.58 1.30
CA SER A 164 13.24 10.87 1.48
C SER A 164 11.81 10.79 0.95
N GLY A 165 10.87 11.47 1.62
CA GLY A 165 9.49 11.66 1.14
C GLY A 165 8.51 10.55 1.51
N ILE A 166 8.96 9.45 2.12
CA ILE A 166 8.05 8.41 2.64
C ILE A 166 7.21 8.96 3.80
N ASP A 167 7.79 9.79 4.65
CA ASP A 167 7.13 10.55 5.71
C ASP A 167 6.00 11.42 5.13
N ALA A 168 6.30 12.26 4.13
CA ALA A 168 5.32 13.10 3.45
C ALA A 168 4.20 12.29 2.78
N LEU A 169 4.54 11.18 2.11
CA LEU A 169 3.57 10.24 1.56
C LEU A 169 2.67 9.67 2.66
N GLY A 170 3.25 9.21 3.76
CA GLY A 170 2.51 8.66 4.90
C GLY A 170 1.55 9.66 5.52
N THR A 171 2.00 10.90 5.74
CA THR A 171 1.18 12.00 6.24
C THR A 171 0.03 12.32 5.30
N ALA A 172 0.26 12.40 3.99
CA ALA A 172 -0.78 12.64 3.01
C ALA A 172 -1.84 11.52 3.02
N LEU A 173 -1.41 10.25 3.01
CA LEU A 173 -2.33 9.12 3.10
C LEU A 173 -3.10 9.10 4.42
N ALA A 174 -2.47 9.40 5.55
CA ALA A 174 -3.13 9.42 6.85
C ALA A 174 -4.21 10.52 6.95
N ARG A 175 -3.93 11.71 6.38
CA ARG A 175 -4.90 12.80 6.30
C ARG A 175 -6.14 12.40 5.50
N GLU A 176 -5.95 11.80 4.33
CA GLU A 176 -7.08 11.32 3.52
C GLU A 176 -7.81 10.15 4.18
N ALA A 177 -7.09 9.24 4.85
CA ALA A 177 -7.68 8.08 5.50
C ALA A 177 -8.62 8.44 6.67
N GLY A 178 -8.35 9.54 7.38
CA GLY A 178 -9.19 10.02 8.48
C GLY A 178 -9.38 9.00 9.61
N LEU A 179 -8.38 8.16 9.87
CA LEU A 179 -8.40 7.21 11.00
C LEU A 179 -8.22 7.96 12.32
N ALA A 180 -9.17 7.81 13.25
CA ALA A 180 -9.17 8.54 14.52
C ALA A 180 -7.90 8.32 15.36
N ASP A 181 -7.38 7.09 15.36
CA ASP A 181 -6.21 6.69 16.17
C ASP A 181 -4.87 6.87 15.44
N LEU A 182 -4.86 7.52 14.26
CA LEU A 182 -3.66 7.73 13.45
C LEU A 182 -3.44 9.23 13.20
N ASN A 183 -2.66 9.87 14.07
CA ASN A 183 -2.26 11.26 13.89
C ASN A 183 -1.20 11.37 12.75
N PRO A 184 -1.42 12.23 11.73
CA PRO A 184 -0.48 12.37 10.61
C PRO A 184 0.92 12.91 10.96
N ASP A 185 1.04 13.74 12.00
CA ASP A 185 2.31 14.35 12.41
C ASP A 185 3.13 13.36 13.24
N ASP A 186 2.49 12.60 14.14
CA ASP A 186 3.13 11.50 14.87
C ASP A 186 3.61 10.41 13.89
N LEU A 187 2.81 10.13 12.85
CA LEU A 187 3.19 9.20 11.79
C LEU A 187 4.41 9.71 11.01
N ALA A 188 4.46 11.01 10.68
CA ALA A 188 5.61 11.60 9.99
C ALA A 188 6.90 11.41 10.79
N ALA A 189 6.88 11.85 12.05
CA ALA A 189 8.00 11.75 12.98
C ALA A 189 8.46 10.29 13.15
N GLU A 190 7.50 9.36 13.19
CA GLU A 190 7.81 7.95 13.23
C GLU A 190 8.52 7.46 11.96
N LEU A 191 8.00 7.78 10.77
CA LEU A 191 8.52 7.35 9.48
C LEU A 191 9.94 7.88 9.21
N GLU A 192 10.29 9.07 9.70
CA GLU A 192 11.65 9.62 9.64
C GLU A 192 12.70 8.72 10.34
N THR A 193 12.28 8.00 11.38
CA THR A 193 13.16 7.08 12.12
C THR A 193 13.35 5.74 11.41
N VAL A 194 12.46 5.40 10.45
CA VAL A 194 12.46 4.10 9.79
C VAL A 194 13.67 3.98 8.86
N ARG A 195 14.24 2.77 8.80
CA ARG A 195 15.25 2.38 7.81
C ARG A 195 14.67 1.33 6.90
N TRP A 196 14.72 1.60 5.60
CA TRP A 196 14.04 0.85 4.57
C TRP A 196 15.02 -0.05 3.82
N MET A 197 14.60 -1.28 3.55
CA MET A 197 15.30 -2.23 2.70
C MET A 197 14.58 -2.31 1.37
N ALA A 198 15.30 -2.01 0.30
CA ALA A 198 14.84 -2.22 -1.05
C ALA A 198 15.24 -3.62 -1.54
N PRO A 199 14.65 -4.13 -2.63
CA PRO A 199 15.07 -5.39 -3.23
C PRO A 199 16.56 -5.35 -3.62
N GLU A 200 17.18 -6.52 -3.70
CA GLU A 200 18.61 -6.63 -4.02
C GLU A 200 18.94 -5.90 -5.33
N GLY A 201 20.03 -5.12 -5.32
CA GLY A 201 20.46 -4.32 -6.46
C GLY A 201 19.67 -3.04 -6.71
N ILE A 202 18.64 -2.74 -5.90
CA ILE A 202 17.85 -1.50 -6.00
C ILE A 202 18.26 -0.51 -4.92
N HIS A 203 18.52 0.72 -5.33
CA HIS A 203 18.69 1.88 -4.45
C HIS A 203 17.56 2.87 -4.71
N VAL A 204 17.00 3.45 -3.65
CA VAL A 204 15.87 4.38 -3.72
C VAL A 204 16.27 5.66 -3.01
N ASP A 205 16.44 6.73 -3.76
CA ASP A 205 16.83 8.04 -3.21
C ASP A 205 15.65 8.76 -2.53
N SER A 206 14.52 8.82 -3.24
CA SER A 206 13.30 9.49 -2.80
C SER A 206 12.04 8.84 -3.36
N ILE A 207 10.94 9.08 -2.68
CA ILE A 207 9.59 8.75 -3.12
C ILE A 207 8.73 9.99 -2.91
N ASP A 208 8.08 10.44 -3.98
CA ASP A 208 7.24 11.63 -3.96
C ASP A 208 5.81 11.27 -4.37
N LEU A 209 4.85 11.65 -3.53
CA LEU A 209 3.43 11.54 -3.86
C LEU A 209 2.96 12.84 -4.50
N TRP A 210 2.63 12.79 -5.80
CA TRP A 210 2.10 13.94 -6.51
C TRP A 210 0.59 14.01 -6.36
N THR A 211 0.12 15.05 -5.69
CA THR A 211 -1.31 15.37 -5.53
C THR A 211 -1.61 16.71 -6.20
N ARG A 212 -2.88 17.09 -6.28
CA ARG A 212 -3.36 18.31 -6.97
C ARG A 212 -2.56 19.58 -6.63
N ASP A 213 -2.13 19.73 -5.39
CA ASP A 213 -1.50 20.96 -4.90
C ASP A 213 0.04 20.90 -4.95
N GLY A 214 0.60 19.76 -5.38
CA GLY A 214 2.04 19.57 -5.52
C GLY A 214 2.49 19.71 -6.98
N GLU A 215 3.44 20.60 -7.25
CA GLU A 215 4.13 20.55 -8.53
C GLU A 215 5.07 19.33 -8.57
N PRO A 216 5.02 18.51 -9.62
CA PRO A 216 5.97 17.43 -9.80
C PRO A 216 7.37 18.03 -9.94
N VAL A 217 8.25 17.79 -8.94
CA VAL A 217 9.68 18.08 -9.11
C VAL A 217 10.23 17.00 -10.03
N PRO A 218 10.70 17.33 -11.24
CA PRO A 218 11.23 16.32 -12.14
C PRO A 218 12.45 15.66 -11.48
N PRO A 219 12.56 14.32 -11.47
CA PRO A 219 13.73 13.62 -10.92
C PRO A 219 15.02 13.85 -11.73
N LEU A 220 14.95 14.69 -12.76
CA LEU A 220 15.90 14.79 -13.87
C LEU A 220 17.11 15.69 -13.58
N ASP A 221 17.12 16.47 -12.51
CA ASP A 221 18.27 17.35 -12.18
C ASP A 221 19.43 16.62 -11.48
N ARG A 222 19.39 15.29 -11.37
CA ARG A 222 20.47 14.50 -10.77
C ARG A 222 21.33 13.78 -11.82
N PRO A 223 22.62 14.14 -11.98
CA PRO A 223 23.48 13.65 -13.08
C PRO A 223 23.90 12.17 -12.99
N LYS A 224 23.40 11.39 -12.01
CA LYS A 224 23.81 9.99 -11.78
C LYS A 224 22.67 8.96 -11.79
N CYS A 225 21.46 9.32 -12.21
CA CYS A 225 20.38 8.35 -12.29
C CYS A 225 20.60 7.43 -13.52
N ARG A 226 20.92 6.15 -13.30
CA ARG A 226 21.20 5.19 -14.39
C ARG A 226 19.93 4.68 -15.09
N LYS A 227 18.76 4.68 -14.41
CA LYS A 227 17.45 4.32 -14.96
C LYS A 227 16.34 5.00 -14.14
N ILE A 228 15.35 5.57 -14.82
CA ILE A 228 14.14 6.13 -14.20
C ILE A 228 12.98 5.21 -14.54
N VAL A 229 12.21 4.81 -13.53
CA VAL A 229 10.97 4.05 -13.70
C VAL A 229 9.83 4.92 -13.20
N VAL A 230 8.96 5.33 -14.12
CA VAL A 230 7.74 6.06 -13.80
C VAL A 230 6.59 5.07 -13.73
N LEU A 231 5.93 4.99 -12.57
CA LEU A 231 4.74 4.19 -12.36
C LEU A 231 3.53 5.13 -12.38
N ASN A 232 2.74 5.08 -13.46
CA ASN A 232 1.56 5.94 -13.67
C ASN A 232 0.24 5.24 -13.39
#